data_AF-A0A455TZQ3-F1
#
_entry.id   AF-A0A455TZQ3-F1
#
_cell.length_a   1.000
_cell.length_b   1.000
_cell.length_c   1.000
_cell.angle_alpha   90.00
_cell.angle_beta   90.00
_cell.angle_gamma   90.00
#
_symmetry.space_group_name_H-M   'P 1'
#
loop_
_entity.id
_entity.type
_entity.pdbx_description
1 polymer ?
#
loop_
_entity_poly.entity_id
_entity_poly.type
_entity_poly.pdbx_seq_one_letter_code
_entity_poly.pdbx_strand_id
1 'polypeptide(L)'
;MKGTVIDVQVFTRDGVDKDSRALSIERTQLDEVRKDLQETYRIAEDATFERLKRTLDGQAVNGGPNLKKGDVLDEAYLDELPRQQWFKLRMQDESYNELLAQADEQLENRRKEMDERFEDKKRKLTQGDDLAPGVLKIVKVYMAVKRRIQPGDKMAGRHGNKGVISAIMPIEDMPFDEKGEPVDVVLNPLVFRRA
;
A
#
# COMPACT_ATOMS: atom_id res chain seq x y z
N MET A 1 24.86 23.02 -2.36
CA MET A 1 23.98 21.97 -1.78
C MET A 1 23.69 20.97 -2.88
N LYS A 2 24.10 19.70 -2.75
CA LYS A 2 23.79 18.65 -3.72
C LYS A 2 22.72 17.74 -3.10
N GLY A 3 21.65 17.48 -3.84
CA GLY A 3 20.54 16.63 -3.40
C GLY A 3 20.11 15.69 -4.52
N THR A 4 19.36 14.66 -4.16
CA THR A 4 18.78 13.70 -5.11
C THR A 4 17.28 13.91 -5.14
N VAL A 5 16.71 14.07 -6.34
CA VAL A 5 15.26 14.14 -6.52
C VAL A 5 14.69 12.76 -6.19
N ILE A 6 13.76 12.72 -5.24
CA ILE A 6 13.09 11.50 -4.81
C ILE A 6 11.79 11.35 -5.59
N ASP A 7 11.02 12.43 -5.67
CA ASP A 7 9.68 12.42 -6.23
C ASP A 7 9.32 13.79 -6.83
N VAL A 8 8.41 13.78 -7.81
CA VAL A 8 7.87 14.97 -8.46
C VAL A 8 6.37 14.82 -8.61
N GLN A 9 5.61 15.68 -7.93
CA GLN A 9 4.15 15.72 -7.98
C GLN A 9 3.70 16.94 -8.78
N VAL A 10 2.78 16.71 -9.72
CA VAL A 10 2.26 17.74 -10.62
C VAL A 10 0.78 17.92 -10.31
N PHE A 11 0.41 19.14 -9.91
CA PHE A 11 -0.96 19.54 -9.62
C PHE A 11 -1.44 20.47 -10.73
N THR A 12 -2.63 20.22 -11.26
CA THR A 12 -3.18 20.96 -12.41
C THR A 12 -4.58 21.44 -12.07
N ARG A 13 -4.86 22.72 -12.29
CA ARG A 13 -6.19 23.30 -12.06
C ARG A 13 -7.21 22.65 -12.98
N ASP A 14 -8.45 22.53 -12.48
CA ASP A 14 -9.59 22.05 -13.27
C ASP A 14 -9.83 22.90 -14.52
N GLY A 15 -10.08 22.25 -15.66
CA GLY A 15 -10.27 22.88 -16.96
C GLY A 15 -8.99 23.26 -17.74
N VAL A 16 -7.80 22.97 -17.20
CA VAL A 16 -6.53 23.10 -17.95
C VAL A 16 -6.18 21.77 -18.62
N ASP A 17 -5.74 21.81 -19.88
CA ASP A 17 -5.31 20.61 -20.61
C ASP A 17 -4.13 19.92 -19.92
N LYS A 18 -4.30 18.62 -19.66
CA LYS A 18 -3.25 17.79 -19.07
C LYS A 18 -2.18 17.47 -20.11
N ASP A 19 -0.91 17.60 -19.71
CA ASP A 19 0.23 17.22 -20.54
C ASP A 19 0.37 15.70 -20.69
N SER A 20 1.11 15.26 -21.72
CA SER A 20 1.34 13.83 -21.99
C SER A 20 1.91 13.07 -20.78
N ARG A 21 2.76 13.74 -19.99
CA ARG A 21 3.30 13.18 -18.75
C ARG A 21 2.22 13.03 -17.67
N ALA A 22 1.41 14.04 -17.42
CA ALA A 22 0.31 13.95 -16.46
C ALA A 22 -0.70 12.86 -16.85
N LEU A 23 -1.06 12.77 -18.13
CA LEU A 23 -1.93 11.71 -18.65
C LEU A 23 -1.33 10.31 -18.46
N SER A 24 -0.01 10.15 -18.65
CA SER A 24 0.66 8.86 -18.43
C SER A 24 0.65 8.44 -16.96
N ILE A 25 0.84 9.40 -16.04
CA ILE A 25 0.82 9.17 -14.60
C ILE A 25 -0.59 8.77 -14.16
N GLU A 26 -1.59 9.51 -14.61
CA GLU A 26 -3.01 9.24 -14.30
C GLU A 26 -3.43 7.85 -14.79
N ARG A 27 -3.07 7.46 -16.03
CA ARG A 27 -3.33 6.11 -16.55
C ARG A 27 -2.66 5.03 -15.69
N THR A 28 -1.39 5.23 -15.35
CA THR A 28 -0.64 4.26 -14.51
C THR A 28 -1.31 4.10 -13.15
N GLN A 29 -1.71 5.19 -12.51
CA GLN A 29 -2.40 5.17 -11.23
C GLN A 29 -3.78 4.52 -11.31
N LEU A 30 -4.54 4.75 -12.39
CA LEU A 30 -5.82 4.09 -12.62
C LEU A 30 -5.66 2.59 -12.84
N ASP A 31 -4.65 2.18 -13.59
CA ASP A 31 -4.35 0.77 -13.85
C ASP A 31 -3.93 0.04 -12.56
N GLU A 32 -3.12 0.68 -11.71
CA GLU A 32 -2.76 0.17 -10.38
C GLU A 32 -4.01 0.01 -9.49
N VAL A 33 -4.85 1.04 -9.39
CA VAL A 33 -6.10 0.99 -8.61
C VAL A 33 -7.01 -0.13 -9.11
N ARG A 34 -7.15 -0.28 -10.43
CA ARG A 34 -7.97 -1.34 -11.02
C ARG A 34 -7.43 -2.72 -10.66
N LYS A 35 -6.11 -2.92 -10.77
CA LYS A 35 -5.45 -4.18 -10.45
C LYS A 35 -5.62 -4.54 -8.97
N ASP A 36 -5.44 -3.58 -8.07
CA ASP A 36 -5.59 -3.79 -6.63
C ASP A 36 -7.01 -4.20 -6.24
N LEU A 37 -8.03 -3.53 -6.81
CA LEU A 37 -9.43 -3.86 -6.56
C LEU A 37 -9.79 -5.23 -7.13
N GLN A 38 -9.31 -5.56 -8.33
CA GLN A 38 -9.54 -6.87 -8.94
C GLN A 38 -8.90 -8.00 -8.13
N GLU A 39 -7.67 -7.80 -7.64
CA GLU A 39 -6.99 -8.77 -6.79
C GLU A 39 -7.73 -8.95 -5.46
N THR A 40 -8.17 -7.85 -4.85
CA THR A 40 -8.95 -7.88 -3.61
C THR A 40 -10.25 -8.66 -3.81
N TYR A 41 -10.97 -8.40 -4.90
CA TYR A 41 -12.19 -9.13 -5.24
C TYR A 41 -11.92 -10.61 -5.47
N ARG A 42 -10.87 -10.94 -6.23
CA ARG A 42 -10.47 -12.32 -6.51
C ARG A 42 -10.18 -13.09 -5.22
N ILE A 43 -9.42 -12.52 -4.29
CA ILE A 43 -9.11 -13.16 -3.00
C ILE A 43 -10.40 -13.39 -2.19
N ALA A 44 -11.30 -12.42 -2.16
CA ALA A 44 -12.58 -12.54 -1.46
C ALA A 44 -13.49 -13.60 -2.11
N GLU A 45 -13.51 -13.66 -3.44
CA GLU A 45 -14.23 -14.67 -4.22
C GLU A 45 -13.67 -16.07 -3.93
N ASP A 46 -12.36 -16.26 -4.07
CA ASP A 46 -11.66 -17.54 -3.81
C ASP A 46 -11.95 -18.05 -2.39
N ALA A 47 -11.84 -17.20 -1.37
CA ALA A 47 -12.12 -17.56 0.01
C ALA A 47 -13.59 -17.95 0.26
N THR A 48 -14.52 -17.34 -0.49
CA THR A 48 -15.95 -17.67 -0.40
C THR A 48 -16.20 -19.04 -1.02
N PHE A 49 -15.67 -19.30 -2.21
CA PHE A 49 -15.81 -20.60 -2.88
C PHE A 49 -15.10 -21.74 -2.14
N GLU A 50 -13.93 -21.49 -1.56
CA GLU A 50 -13.24 -22.50 -0.74
C GLU A 50 -14.07 -22.88 0.50
N ARG A 51 -14.75 -21.91 1.12
CA ARG A 51 -15.67 -22.16 2.24
C ARG A 51 -16.91 -22.93 1.79
N LEU A 52 -17.49 -22.56 0.66
CA LEU A 52 -18.63 -23.27 0.08
C LEU A 52 -18.25 -24.71 -0.25
N LYS A 53 -17.08 -24.94 -0.86
CA LYS A 53 -16.58 -26.27 -1.22
C LYS A 53 -16.54 -27.19 -0.01
N ARG A 54 -15.90 -26.76 1.08
CA ARG A 54 -15.80 -27.54 2.34
C ARG A 54 -17.15 -27.85 2.98
N THR A 55 -18.15 -27.01 2.75
CA THR A 55 -19.47 -27.15 3.38
C THR A 55 -20.41 -28.00 2.55
N LEU A 56 -20.28 -27.94 1.22
CA LEU A 56 -21.16 -28.62 0.25
C LEU A 56 -20.64 -30.00 -0.13
N ASP A 57 -19.36 -30.30 0.10
CA ASP A 57 -18.79 -31.63 -0.12
C ASP A 57 -19.55 -32.72 0.65
N GLY A 58 -19.91 -33.79 -0.03
CA GLY A 58 -20.66 -34.92 0.53
C GLY A 58 -22.16 -34.66 0.74
N GLN A 59 -22.71 -33.53 0.31
CA GLN A 59 -24.15 -33.22 0.43
C GLN A 59 -24.95 -33.66 -0.80
N ALA A 60 -26.20 -34.05 -0.57
CA ALA A 60 -27.11 -34.47 -1.64
C ALA A 60 -27.81 -33.29 -2.32
N VAL A 61 -27.97 -33.36 -3.63
CA VAL A 61 -28.64 -32.32 -4.44
C VAL A 61 -30.00 -32.75 -4.96
N ASN A 62 -30.92 -31.79 -5.06
CA ASN A 62 -32.19 -31.95 -5.78
C ASN A 62 -32.03 -31.76 -7.29
N GLY A 63 -30.94 -31.13 -7.73
CA GLY A 63 -30.55 -30.99 -9.13
C GLY A 63 -29.58 -29.82 -9.35
N GLY A 64 -28.85 -29.88 -10.45
CA GLY A 64 -27.86 -28.87 -10.82
C GLY A 64 -27.37 -29.07 -12.25
N PRO A 65 -26.43 -28.23 -12.73
CA PRO A 65 -25.77 -28.46 -14.02
C PRO A 65 -25.18 -29.88 -14.03
N ASN A 66 -25.58 -30.73 -14.98
CA ASN A 66 -25.10 -32.13 -15.06
C ASN A 66 -25.36 -33.03 -13.82
N LEU A 67 -26.22 -32.65 -12.88
CA LEU A 67 -26.57 -33.45 -11.69
C LEU A 67 -28.07 -33.78 -11.64
N LYS A 68 -28.39 -35.02 -11.26
CA LYS A 68 -29.76 -35.51 -11.06
C LYS A 68 -30.13 -35.45 -9.57
N LYS A 69 -31.43 -35.59 -9.31
CA LYS A 69 -31.97 -35.62 -7.95
C LYS A 69 -31.41 -36.83 -7.18
N GLY A 70 -30.78 -36.58 -6.05
CA GLY A 70 -30.19 -37.59 -5.17
C GLY A 70 -28.71 -37.87 -5.40
N ASP A 71 -28.07 -37.21 -6.37
CA ASP A 71 -26.61 -37.30 -6.55
C ASP A 71 -25.90 -36.59 -5.39
N VAL A 72 -24.73 -37.12 -5.01
CA VAL A 72 -23.86 -36.54 -3.97
C VAL A 72 -22.84 -35.64 -4.64
N LEU A 73 -22.57 -34.47 -4.05
CA LEU A 73 -21.55 -33.55 -4.53
C LEU A 73 -20.15 -34.04 -4.15
N ASP A 74 -19.30 -34.19 -5.17
CA ASP A 74 -17.88 -34.50 -5.02
C ASP A 74 -17.02 -33.23 -5.23
N GLU A 75 -15.89 -33.13 -4.52
CA GLU A 75 -14.91 -32.05 -4.71
C GLU A 75 -14.44 -31.88 -6.16
N ALA A 76 -14.26 -32.98 -6.89
CA ALA A 76 -13.80 -32.97 -8.29
C ALA A 76 -14.81 -32.31 -9.23
N TYR A 77 -16.11 -32.54 -8.99
CA TYR A 77 -17.17 -31.90 -9.77
C TYR A 77 -17.24 -30.39 -9.49
N LEU A 78 -17.07 -29.99 -8.23
CA LEU A 78 -17.06 -28.58 -7.84
C LEU A 78 -15.89 -27.81 -8.48
N ASP A 79 -14.72 -28.43 -8.61
CA ASP A 79 -13.54 -27.80 -9.24
C ASP A 79 -13.69 -27.60 -10.76
N GLU A 80 -14.42 -28.48 -11.45
CA GLU A 80 -14.68 -28.35 -12.89
C GLU A 80 -15.82 -27.37 -13.20
N LEU A 81 -16.69 -27.11 -12.22
CA LEU A 81 -17.87 -26.26 -12.41
C LEU A 81 -17.48 -24.76 -12.42
N PRO A 82 -17.89 -23.99 -13.44
CA PRO A 82 -17.68 -22.54 -13.45
C PRO A 82 -18.37 -21.87 -12.25
N ARG A 83 -17.69 -20.93 -11.60
CA ARG A 83 -18.16 -20.18 -10.41
C ARG A 83 -19.60 -19.66 -10.52
N GLN A 84 -19.97 -19.15 -11.69
CA GLN A 84 -21.32 -18.63 -11.99
C GLN A 84 -22.43 -19.68 -11.92
N GLN A 85 -22.09 -20.96 -12.03
CA GLN A 85 -23.05 -22.07 -12.02
C GLN A 85 -23.23 -22.68 -10.63
N TRP A 86 -22.35 -22.38 -9.66
CA TRP A 86 -22.47 -22.85 -8.28
C TRP A 86 -23.77 -22.39 -7.62
N PHE A 87 -24.17 -21.14 -7.84
CA PHE A 87 -25.42 -20.58 -7.32
C PHE A 87 -26.68 -21.13 -8.00
N LYS A 88 -26.54 -21.94 -9.06
CA LYS A 88 -27.66 -22.67 -9.70
C LYS A 88 -27.88 -24.05 -9.12
N LEU A 89 -27.01 -24.51 -8.22
CA LEU A 89 -27.18 -25.78 -7.52
C LEU A 89 -28.39 -25.69 -6.60
N ARG A 90 -29.21 -26.74 -6.63
CA ARG A 90 -30.34 -26.89 -5.70
C ARG A 90 -30.03 -28.03 -4.75
N MET A 91 -29.80 -27.69 -3.50
CA MET A 91 -29.48 -28.65 -2.45
C MET A 91 -30.75 -29.32 -1.94
N GLN A 92 -30.59 -30.52 -1.35
CA GLN A 92 -31.71 -31.22 -0.73
C GLN A 92 -32.13 -30.61 0.61
N ASP A 93 -31.17 -30.10 1.38
CA ASP A 93 -31.40 -29.37 2.62
C ASP A 93 -31.54 -27.86 2.33
N GLU A 94 -32.54 -27.24 2.95
CA GLU A 94 -32.86 -25.83 2.80
C GLU A 94 -31.76 -24.92 3.39
N SER A 95 -31.08 -25.36 4.43
CA SER A 95 -30.00 -24.59 5.07
C SER A 95 -28.84 -24.29 4.11
N TYR A 96 -28.50 -25.23 3.22
CA TYR A 96 -27.48 -25.00 2.20
C TYR A 96 -27.97 -24.12 1.05
N ASN A 97 -29.26 -24.13 0.74
CA ASN A 97 -29.85 -23.20 -0.24
C ASN A 97 -29.80 -21.76 0.28
N GLU A 98 -30.14 -21.55 1.56
CA GLU A 98 -30.01 -20.24 2.22
C GLU A 98 -28.55 -19.76 2.22
N LEU A 99 -27.60 -20.66 2.52
CA LEU A 99 -26.18 -20.36 2.55
C LEU A 99 -25.64 -19.97 1.15
N LEU A 100 -26.06 -20.68 0.10
CA LEU A 100 -25.73 -20.34 -1.29
C LEU A 100 -26.29 -18.97 -1.69
N ALA A 101 -27.54 -18.68 -1.32
CA ALA A 101 -28.17 -17.39 -1.61
C ALA A 101 -27.48 -16.22 -0.88
N GLN A 102 -27.14 -16.42 0.40
CA GLN A 102 -26.39 -15.43 1.18
C GLN A 102 -24.99 -15.20 0.60
N ALA A 103 -24.31 -16.26 0.14
CA ALA A 103 -23.00 -16.13 -0.48
C ALA A 103 -23.06 -15.35 -1.81
N ASP A 104 -24.08 -15.60 -2.64
CA ASP A 104 -24.31 -14.86 -3.89
C ASP A 104 -24.54 -13.38 -3.62
N GLU A 105 -25.47 -13.06 -2.71
CA GLU A 105 -25.78 -11.68 -2.32
C GLU A 105 -24.55 -10.95 -1.75
N GLN A 106 -23.73 -11.63 -0.94
CA GLN A 106 -22.49 -11.07 -0.41
C GLN A 106 -21.47 -10.75 -1.51
N LEU A 107 -21.32 -11.62 -2.51
CA LEU A 107 -20.41 -11.38 -3.64
C LEU A 107 -20.92 -10.26 -4.55
N GLU A 108 -22.22 -10.17 -4.79
CA GLU A 108 -22.82 -9.07 -5.53
C GLU A 108 -22.63 -7.72 -4.82
N ASN A 109 -22.89 -7.67 -3.51
CA ASN A 109 -22.71 -6.47 -2.71
C ASN A 109 -21.25 -6.02 -2.69
N ARG A 110 -20.30 -6.96 -2.54
CA ARG A 110 -18.87 -6.67 -2.65
C ARG A 110 -18.51 -6.13 -4.02
N ARG A 111 -19.05 -6.70 -5.10
CA ARG A 111 -18.79 -6.22 -6.46
C ARG A 111 -19.26 -4.78 -6.65
N LYS A 112 -20.49 -4.47 -6.22
CA LYS A 112 -21.03 -3.09 -6.25
C LYS A 112 -20.15 -2.12 -5.44
N GLU A 113 -19.75 -2.52 -4.24
CA GLU A 113 -18.86 -1.71 -3.41
C GLU A 113 -17.50 -1.46 -4.09
N MET A 114 -16.94 -2.46 -4.79
CA MET A 114 -15.69 -2.29 -5.53
C MET A 114 -15.86 -1.34 -6.72
N ASP A 115 -16.97 -1.44 -7.45
CA ASP A 115 -17.27 -0.55 -8.58
C ASP A 115 -17.45 0.90 -8.09
N GLU A 116 -18.17 1.12 -6.98
CA GLU A 116 -18.31 2.44 -6.35
C GLU A 116 -16.96 2.99 -5.90
N ARG A 117 -16.14 2.17 -5.23
CA ARG A 117 -14.78 2.56 -4.81
C ARG A 117 -13.88 2.89 -6.00
N PHE A 118 -14.01 2.17 -7.11
CA PHE A 118 -13.26 2.43 -8.34
C PHE A 118 -13.64 3.80 -8.93
N GLU A 119 -14.94 4.06 -9.10
CA GLU A 119 -15.41 5.34 -9.65
C GLU A 119 -15.08 6.51 -8.71
N ASP A 120 -15.14 6.31 -7.40
CA ASP A 120 -14.71 7.32 -6.42
C ASP A 120 -13.22 7.65 -6.52
N LYS A 121 -12.35 6.63 -6.63
CA LYS A 121 -10.91 6.84 -6.80
C LYS A 121 -10.60 7.48 -8.15
N LYS A 122 -11.23 7.00 -9.22
CA LYS A 122 -11.09 7.54 -10.57
C LYS A 122 -11.48 9.00 -10.62
N ARG A 123 -12.64 9.37 -10.05
CA ARG A 123 -13.09 10.76 -9.93
C ARG A 123 -12.02 11.62 -9.24
N LYS A 124 -11.50 11.19 -8.10
CA LYS A 124 -10.46 11.92 -7.34
C LYS A 124 -9.14 12.07 -8.11
N LEU A 125 -8.76 11.08 -8.91
CA LEU A 125 -7.55 11.11 -9.75
C LEU A 125 -7.72 12.00 -10.98
N THR A 126 -8.91 11.99 -11.57
CA THR A 126 -9.20 12.74 -12.81
C THR A 126 -9.51 14.21 -12.55
N GLN A 127 -10.10 14.51 -11.39
CA GLN A 127 -10.51 15.85 -10.99
C GLN A 127 -9.29 16.77 -10.84
N GLY A 128 -9.40 18.01 -11.33
CA GLY A 128 -8.36 19.01 -11.15
C GLY A 128 -8.19 19.42 -9.68
N ASP A 129 -7.02 19.92 -9.35
CA ASP A 129 -6.68 20.37 -8.00
C ASP A 129 -7.22 21.77 -7.72
N ASP A 130 -7.60 22.02 -6.46
CA ASP A 130 -7.93 23.35 -6.00
C ASP A 130 -6.65 24.16 -5.75
N LEU A 131 -6.37 25.09 -6.67
CA LEU A 131 -5.18 25.93 -6.66
C LEU A 131 -5.55 27.40 -6.42
N ALA A 132 -4.69 28.13 -5.71
CA ALA A 132 -4.84 29.56 -5.44
C ALA A 132 -5.11 30.38 -6.72
N PRO A 133 -5.96 31.42 -6.67
CA PRO A 133 -6.42 32.15 -7.86
C PRO A 133 -5.25 32.64 -8.73
N GLY A 134 -5.38 32.47 -10.05
CA GLY A 134 -4.31 32.79 -11.01
C GLY A 134 -3.26 31.68 -11.25
N VAL A 135 -3.18 30.65 -10.39
CA VAL A 135 -2.24 29.53 -10.58
C VAL A 135 -2.84 28.40 -11.42
N LEU A 136 -2.30 28.15 -12.62
CA LEU A 136 -2.79 27.09 -13.51
C LEU A 136 -2.22 25.69 -13.18
N LYS A 137 -0.94 25.64 -12.75
CA LYS A 137 -0.20 24.39 -12.50
C LYS A 137 0.83 24.60 -11.39
N ILE A 138 0.98 23.62 -10.50
CA ILE A 138 2.03 23.58 -9.46
C ILE A 138 2.84 22.30 -9.63
N VAL A 139 4.16 22.41 -9.56
CA VAL A 139 5.06 21.24 -9.54
C VAL A 139 5.81 21.22 -8.22
N LYS A 140 5.54 20.20 -7.39
CA LYS A 140 6.27 19.96 -6.13
C LYS A 140 7.37 18.95 -6.37
N VAL A 141 8.61 19.35 -6.11
CA VAL A 141 9.78 18.48 -6.23
C VAL A 141 10.29 18.14 -4.83
N TYR A 142 10.27 16.86 -4.49
CA TYR A 142 10.80 16.36 -3.23
C TYR A 142 12.27 15.98 -3.42
N MET A 143 13.16 16.58 -2.63
CA MET A 143 14.60 16.39 -2.74
C MET A 143 15.19 15.89 -1.42
N ALA A 144 15.88 14.75 -1.47
CA ALA A 144 16.68 14.25 -0.37
C ALA A 144 18.03 14.98 -0.36
N VAL A 145 18.42 15.51 0.79
CA VAL A 145 19.75 16.09 1.00
C VAL A 145 20.38 15.42 2.21
N LYS A 146 21.52 14.77 2.00
CA LYS A 146 22.34 14.27 3.10
C LYS A 146 23.19 15.42 3.64
N ARG A 147 23.01 15.76 4.91
CA ARG A 147 23.85 16.74 5.61
C ARG A 147 24.97 16.00 6.32
N ARG A 148 26.21 16.39 6.05
CA ARG A 148 27.39 15.95 6.82
C ARG A 148 27.58 16.88 8.01
N ILE A 149 28.21 16.36 9.05
CA ILE A 149 28.63 17.14 10.22
C ILE A 149 29.64 18.21 9.78
N GLN A 150 29.49 19.43 10.28
CA GLN A 150 30.35 20.56 9.99
C GLN A 150 30.78 21.29 11.28
N PRO A 151 31.94 21.96 11.28
CA PRO A 151 32.27 22.90 12.35
C PRO A 151 31.15 23.93 12.52
N GLY A 152 30.76 24.19 13.76
CA GLY A 152 29.60 25.02 14.09
C GLY A 152 28.31 24.23 14.33
N ASP A 153 28.26 22.93 14.02
CA ASP A 153 27.11 22.09 14.38
C ASP A 153 27.02 21.89 15.89
N LYS A 154 25.79 21.95 16.42
CA LYS A 154 25.53 21.80 17.84
C LYS A 154 25.32 20.34 18.20
N MET A 155 26.03 19.88 19.22
CA MET A 155 25.98 18.52 19.74
C MET A 155 25.57 18.53 21.22
N ALA A 156 24.92 17.47 21.68
CA ALA A 156 24.54 17.32 23.07
C ALA A 156 24.77 15.88 23.54
N GLY A 157 25.33 15.73 24.73
CA GLY A 157 25.49 14.45 25.42
C GLY A 157 24.27 14.10 26.28
N ARG A 158 24.19 12.83 26.70
CA ARG A 158 23.09 12.29 27.51
C ARG A 158 23.04 12.81 28.96
N HIS A 159 24.12 13.44 29.44
CA HIS A 159 24.24 14.00 30.80
C HIS A 159 24.01 15.53 30.85
N GLY A 160 23.41 16.13 29.81
CA GLY A 160 23.12 17.56 29.78
C GLY A 160 24.25 18.46 29.29
N ASN A 161 25.44 17.90 29.01
CA ASN A 161 26.55 18.62 28.37
C ASN A 161 26.18 19.00 26.93
N LYS A 162 26.15 20.30 26.63
CA LYS A 162 25.89 20.84 25.28
C LYS A 162 27.16 21.50 24.76
N GLY A 163 27.49 21.28 23.49
CA GLY A 163 28.68 21.84 22.86
C GLY A 163 28.45 22.15 21.39
N VAL A 164 29.39 22.89 20.80
CA VAL A 164 29.45 23.16 19.36
C VAL A 164 30.75 22.56 18.85
N ILE A 165 30.72 21.94 17.67
CA ILE A 165 31.92 21.37 17.06
C ILE A 165 32.86 22.51 16.66
N SER A 166 34.08 22.51 17.19
CA SER A 166 35.07 23.55 16.93
C SER A 166 35.83 23.33 15.62
N ALA A 167 36.35 22.11 15.42
CA ALA A 167 37.14 21.73 14.25
C ALA A 167 36.97 20.23 13.97
N ILE A 168 37.24 19.83 12.73
CA ILE A 168 37.35 18.42 12.30
C ILE A 168 38.82 18.21 11.93
N MET A 169 39.53 17.38 12.69
CA MET A 169 40.95 17.12 12.48
C MET A 169 41.17 15.85 11.64
N PRO A 170 42.27 15.77 10.87
CA PRO A 170 42.78 14.52 10.31
C PRO A 170 43.11 13.51 11.43
N ILE A 171 43.10 12.22 11.09
CA ILE A 171 43.29 11.13 12.07
C ILE A 171 44.71 11.15 12.65
N GLU A 172 45.71 11.53 11.84
CA GLU A 172 47.11 11.62 12.21
C GLU A 172 47.43 12.68 13.28
N ASP A 173 46.57 13.71 13.42
CA ASP A 173 46.74 14.77 14.40
C ASP A 173 46.03 14.46 15.74
N MET A 174 45.27 13.36 15.81
CA MET A 174 44.52 12.98 17.00
C MET A 174 45.41 12.25 18.01
N PRO A 175 45.23 12.48 19.33
CA PRO A 175 45.88 11.66 20.35
C PRO A 175 45.52 10.18 20.17
N PHE A 176 46.49 9.29 20.38
CA PHE A 176 46.35 7.85 20.20
C PHE A 176 46.80 7.07 21.44
N ASP A 177 46.33 5.84 21.59
CA ASP A 177 46.71 4.94 22.68
C ASP A 177 48.02 4.16 22.41
N GLU A 178 48.46 3.33 23.35
CA GLU A 178 49.70 2.54 23.22
C GLU A 178 49.68 1.54 22.04
N LYS A 179 48.48 1.24 21.51
CA LYS A 179 48.28 0.36 20.34
C LYS A 179 48.15 1.15 19.04
N GLY A 180 48.19 2.48 19.10
CA GLY A 180 48.06 3.38 17.96
C GLY A 180 46.61 3.71 17.56
N GLU A 181 45.62 3.43 18.40
CA GLU A 181 44.21 3.73 18.13
C GLU A 181 43.90 5.20 18.47
N PRO A 182 43.48 6.02 17.49
CA PRO A 182 43.20 7.44 17.68
C PRO A 182 41.84 7.66 18.37
N VAL A 183 41.74 8.72 19.18
CA VAL A 183 40.48 9.10 19.85
C VAL A 183 39.52 9.81 18.87
N ASP A 184 38.22 9.51 18.92
CA ASP A 184 37.21 10.15 18.05
C ASP A 184 36.83 11.59 18.46
N VAL A 185 36.72 11.86 19.76
CA VAL A 185 36.25 13.15 20.30
C VAL A 185 37.05 13.54 21.53
N VAL A 186 37.60 14.76 21.54
CA VAL A 186 38.29 15.35 22.69
C VAL A 186 37.36 16.35 23.39
N LEU A 187 37.13 16.15 24.69
CA LEU A 187 36.29 17.03 25.51
C LEU A 187 37.13 17.80 26.54
N ASN A 188 36.72 19.04 26.83
CA ASN A 188 37.38 19.83 27.86
C ASN A 188 36.98 19.33 29.28
N PRO A 189 37.94 18.91 30.12
CA PRO A 189 37.64 18.37 31.46
C PRO A 189 37.07 19.42 32.42
N LEU A 190 37.25 20.72 32.16
CA LEU A 190 36.68 21.80 32.99
C LEU A 190 35.15 21.78 33.01
N VAL A 191 34.52 21.16 32.01
CA VAL A 191 33.06 21.03 31.94
C VAL A 191 32.52 20.14 33.06
N PHE A 192 33.32 19.22 33.60
CA PHE A 192 32.90 18.30 34.66
C PHE A 192 33.16 18.81 36.08
N ARG A 193 33.94 19.89 36.25
CA ARG A 193 34.34 20.42 37.57
C ARG A 193 33.34 21.42 38.18
N ARG A 194 32.20 21.67 37.54
CA ARG A 194 31.14 22.59 38.04
C ARG A 194 29.92 21.81 38.58
N ALA A 195 30.16 20.86 39.49
CA ALA A 195 29.14 20.23 40.32
C ALA A 195 29.40 20.59 41.78
#